data_AF-A0AAV6G286-F1
#
_entry.id   AF-A0AAV6G286-F1
#
_cell.length_a   1.000
_cell.length_b   1.000
_cell.length_c   1.000
_cell.angle_alpha   90.00
_cell.angle_beta   90.00
_cell.angle_gamma   90.00
#
_symmetry.space_group_name_H-M   'P 1'
#
loop_
_entity.id
_entity.type
_entity.pdbx_description
1 polymer ?
#
loop_
_entity_poly.entity_id
_entity_poly.type
_entity_poly.pdbx_seq_one_letter_code
_entity_poly.pdbx_strand_id
1 'polypeptide(L)'
;MMLMLVIAWLWLQFMYLGFNFKKSCGCGSKSDGDRAAYQVMKNEYKKLGSISFAEGSVLVVFVLLVLLWFTREPGFMPGWATVLLNQEKEDVTDGTVAIFMSLLFFIIPSQRPQCFRGRTGDMNGESLKAPPALLNWEVVHEKMPWNILLLLGGGFALASGSETSGLSLWLGQSLEPLKNVPNFAIAFLICLLIATFTECSSNTATTTLFLPILGAMAGNIGLHPLYVMLPSTICASLAFMLPVATPPNAIAFSYGNLKVIDMAKAGFVLNLLGVLCVQLALNTWGVAMFQLKEFPTWANLTTTKP
;
A
#
# COMPACT_ATOMS: atom_id res chain seq x y z
N MET A 1 6.28 -1.97 -9.58
CA MET A 1 6.87 -0.72 -9.04
C MET A 1 8.21 -0.36 -9.69
N MET A 2 9.25 -1.20 -9.66
CA MET A 2 10.58 -0.85 -10.20
C MET A 2 10.54 -0.35 -11.65
N LEU A 3 9.82 -1.03 -12.54
CA LEU A 3 9.60 -0.60 -13.92
C LEU A 3 8.97 0.80 -14.01
N MET A 4 7.91 1.06 -13.23
CA MET A 4 7.28 2.39 -13.20
C MET A 4 8.23 3.46 -12.68
N LEU A 5 9.07 3.15 -11.69
CA LEU A 5 10.04 4.11 -11.16
C LEU A 5 11.07 4.49 -12.23
N VAL A 6 11.57 3.51 -12.99
CA VAL A 6 12.48 3.75 -14.12
C VAL A 6 11.79 4.55 -15.22
N ILE A 7 10.55 4.21 -15.60
CA ILE A 7 9.78 4.93 -16.60
C ILE A 7 9.51 6.38 -16.17
N ALA A 8 9.12 6.59 -14.91
CA ALA A 8 8.85 7.91 -14.36
C ALA A 8 10.13 8.76 -14.32
N TRP A 9 11.25 8.17 -13.91
CA TRP A 9 12.55 8.83 -13.94
C TRP A 9 12.96 9.23 -15.36
N LEU A 10 12.85 8.32 -16.33
CA LEU A 10 13.15 8.60 -17.74
C LEU A 10 12.27 9.72 -18.30
N TRP A 11 10.97 9.70 -17.99
CA TRP A 11 10.02 10.72 -18.44
C TRP A 11 10.33 12.10 -17.86
N LEU A 12 10.52 12.20 -16.54
CA LEU A 12 10.86 13.46 -15.89
C LEU A 12 12.21 14.00 -16.36
N GLN A 13 13.18 13.12 -16.60
CA GLN A 13 14.47 13.51 -17.15
C GLN A 13 14.35 14.03 -18.58
N PHE A 14 13.59 13.35 -19.43
CA PHE A 14 13.30 13.82 -20.79
C PHE A 14 12.65 15.21 -20.79
N MET A 15 11.68 15.44 -19.91
CA MET A 15 10.89 16.67 -19.88
C MET A 15 11.62 17.88 -19.27
N TYR A 16 12.39 17.69 -18.18
CA TYR A 16 13.00 18.80 -17.45
C TYR A 16 14.53 18.91 -17.55
N LEU A 17 15.23 17.80 -17.82
CA LEU A 17 16.71 17.74 -17.79
C LEU A 17 17.33 17.48 -19.18
N GLY A 18 16.52 17.06 -20.16
CA GLY A 18 16.97 16.65 -21.49
C GLY A 18 17.84 15.38 -21.49
N PHE A 19 18.39 15.01 -22.65
CA PHE A 19 19.22 13.80 -22.85
C PHE A 19 20.65 13.89 -22.25
N ASN A 20 20.90 14.77 -21.28
CA ASN A 20 22.20 14.91 -20.64
C ASN A 20 22.42 13.84 -19.55
N PHE A 21 22.42 12.57 -19.95
CA PHE A 21 22.68 11.41 -19.07
C PHE A 21 24.00 11.53 -18.30
N LYS A 22 25.01 12.21 -18.86
CA LYS A 22 26.32 12.40 -18.23
C LYS A 22 26.27 13.25 -16.96
N LYS A 23 25.33 14.19 -16.85
CA LYS A 23 25.09 14.98 -15.62
C LYS A 23 24.14 14.26 -14.64
N SER A 24 23.15 13.52 -15.14
CA SER A 24 22.18 12.79 -14.28
C SER A 24 22.75 11.54 -13.62
N CYS A 25 23.69 10.82 -14.25
CA CYS A 25 24.35 9.65 -13.64
C CYS A 25 25.45 10.00 -12.63
N GLY A 26 25.52 11.23 -12.13
CA GLY A 26 26.49 11.63 -11.10
C GLY A 26 27.95 11.74 -11.57
N CYS A 27 28.22 11.65 -12.88
CA CYS A 27 29.55 11.90 -13.47
C CYS A 27 29.82 13.40 -13.75
N GLY A 28 29.05 14.30 -13.15
CA GLY A 28 29.28 15.75 -13.19
C GLY A 28 30.15 16.22 -12.01
N SER A 29 30.88 17.31 -12.20
CA SER A 29 31.59 18.00 -11.11
C SER A 29 30.61 18.34 -9.99
N LYS A 30 30.87 17.89 -8.76
CA LYS A 30 30.03 18.17 -7.58
C LYS A 30 29.85 19.68 -7.44
N SER A 31 28.62 20.16 -7.62
CA SER A 31 28.29 21.58 -7.50
C SER A 31 28.43 22.03 -6.04
N ASP A 32 28.70 23.30 -5.80
CA ASP A 32 28.74 23.86 -4.44
C ASP A 32 27.40 23.67 -3.70
N GLY A 33 26.28 23.63 -4.45
CA GLY A 33 24.96 23.28 -3.92
C GLY A 33 24.87 21.86 -3.36
N ASP A 34 25.52 20.88 -4.00
CA ASP A 34 25.52 19.48 -3.53
C ASP A 34 26.29 19.35 -2.20
N ARG A 35 27.37 20.13 -2.05
CA ARG A 35 28.17 20.18 -0.83
C ARG A 35 27.38 20.81 0.32
N ALA A 36 26.66 21.90 0.05
CA ALA A 36 25.79 22.53 1.03
C ALA A 36 24.66 21.59 1.49
N ALA A 37 23.97 20.93 0.54
CA ALA A 37 22.94 19.94 0.85
C ALA A 37 23.49 18.78 1.69
N TYR A 38 24.66 18.25 1.33
CA TYR A 38 25.31 17.18 2.09
C TYR A 38 25.69 17.63 3.51
N GLN A 39 26.15 18.87 3.69
CA GLN A 39 26.45 19.41 5.01
C GLN A 39 25.19 19.53 5.89
N VAL A 40 24.07 19.98 5.31
CA VAL A 40 22.77 20.01 6.02
C VAL A 40 22.35 18.60 6.43
N MET A 41 22.38 17.62 5.51
CA MET A 41 22.06 16.22 5.81
C MET A 41 22.96 15.65 6.90
N LYS A 42 24.27 15.93 6.85
CA LYS A 42 25.23 15.48 7.86
C LYS A 42 25.00 16.12 9.22
N ASN A 43 24.59 17.39 9.24
CA ASN A 43 24.27 18.09 10.48
C ASN A 43 22.98 17.55 11.10
N GLU A 44 21.93 17.32 10.31
CA GLU A 44 20.69 16.68 10.78
C GLU A 44 20.95 15.24 11.25
N TYR A 45 21.77 14.46 10.52
CA TYR A 45 22.20 13.13 10.96
C TYR A 45 22.93 13.15 12.29
N LYS A 46 23.81 14.13 12.52
CA LYS A 46 24.48 14.30 13.81
C LYS A 46 23.52 14.69 14.93
N LYS A 47 22.45 15.43 14.64
CA LYS A 47 21.44 15.85 15.63
C LYS A 47 20.58 14.68 16.12
N LEU A 48 20.38 13.64 15.30
CA LEU A 48 19.61 12.45 15.66
C LEU A 48 20.19 11.68 16.86
N GLY A 49 21.51 11.73 17.07
CA GLY A 49 22.17 11.06 18.19
C GLY A 49 22.22 9.53 18.06
N SER A 50 22.50 8.83 19.15
CA SER A 50 22.55 7.36 19.21
C SER A 50 21.16 6.76 19.37
N ILE A 51 20.92 5.58 18.78
CA ILE A 51 19.62 4.90 18.85
C ILE A 51 19.14 4.72 20.30
N SER A 52 17.93 5.20 20.58
CA SER A 52 17.34 5.03 21.91
C SER A 52 16.88 3.58 22.13
N PHE A 53 16.70 3.17 23.40
CA PHE A 53 16.18 1.83 23.70
C PHE A 53 14.78 1.63 23.12
N ALA A 54 13.96 2.68 23.11
CA ALA A 54 12.64 2.66 22.49
C ALA A 54 12.75 2.39 20.98
N GLU A 55 13.58 3.14 20.27
CA GLU A 55 13.82 2.95 18.83
C GLU A 55 14.35 1.55 18.51
N GLY A 56 15.29 1.03 19.32
CA GLY A 56 15.80 -0.32 19.16
C GLY A 56 14.71 -1.38 19.37
N SER A 57 13.84 -1.18 20.37
CA SER A 57 12.72 -2.10 20.64
C SER A 57 11.67 -2.08 19.52
N VAL A 58 11.33 -0.89 19.01
CA VAL A 58 10.45 -0.73 17.84
C VAL A 58 11.04 -1.44 16.61
N LEU A 59 12.34 -1.29 16.37
CA LEU A 59 13.03 -1.97 15.28
C LEU A 59 12.93 -3.51 15.41
N VAL A 60 13.12 -4.06 16.61
CA VAL A 60 12.98 -5.50 16.85
C VAL A 60 11.56 -5.97 16.58
N VAL A 61 10.54 -5.27 17.09
CA VAL A 61 9.13 -5.63 16.84
C VAL A 61 8.79 -5.54 15.35
N PHE A 62 9.30 -4.53 14.64
CA PHE A 62 9.11 -4.39 13.20
C PHE A 62 9.77 -5.53 12.41
N VAL A 63 11.01 -5.90 12.74
CA VAL A 63 11.70 -7.02 12.09
C VAL A 63 10.95 -8.33 12.36
N LEU A 64 10.48 -8.55 13.59
CA LEU A 64 9.65 -9.70 13.93
C LEU A 64 8.35 -9.72 13.14
N LEU A 65 7.64 -8.59 13.03
CA LEU A 65 6.42 -8.48 12.20
C LEU A 65 6.68 -8.93 10.76
N VAL A 66 7.74 -8.42 10.14
CA VAL A 66 8.11 -8.77 8.75
C VAL A 66 8.47 -10.24 8.62
N LEU A 67 9.24 -10.79 9.57
CA LEU A 67 9.60 -12.20 9.59
C LEU A 67 8.36 -13.09 9.74
N LEU A 68 7.44 -12.75 10.66
CA LEU A 68 6.22 -13.52 10.85
C LEU A 68 5.30 -13.47 9.64
N TRP A 69 5.15 -12.32 8.97
CA TRP A 69 4.39 -12.25 7.71
C TRP A 69 5.02 -13.12 6.61
N PHE A 70 6.34 -13.02 6.40
CA PHE A 70 7.00 -13.77 5.33
C PHE A 70 7.02 -15.28 5.59
N THR A 71 7.16 -15.69 6.85
CA THR A 71 7.23 -17.12 7.22
C THR A 71 5.85 -17.75 7.47
N ARG A 72 4.75 -16.97 7.36
CA ARG A 72 3.37 -17.45 7.59
C ARG A 72 2.99 -18.55 6.60
N GLU A 73 3.08 -18.24 5.30
CA GLU A 73 2.77 -19.14 4.18
C GLU A 73 3.77 -18.88 3.03
N PRO A 74 5.04 -19.29 3.18
CA PRO A 74 6.08 -18.97 2.21
C PRO A 74 5.92 -19.72 0.88
N GLY A 75 4.98 -20.67 0.76
CA GLY A 75 4.65 -21.40 -0.47
C GLY A 75 5.66 -22.47 -0.89
N PHE A 76 6.92 -22.38 -0.48
CA PHE A 76 7.98 -23.38 -0.77
C PHE A 76 8.25 -24.35 0.38
N MET A 77 7.81 -24.03 1.59
CA MET A 77 7.88 -24.89 2.79
C MET A 77 6.62 -24.69 3.63
N PRO A 78 6.23 -25.66 4.48
CA PRO A 78 5.12 -25.44 5.39
C PRO A 78 5.48 -24.27 6.32
N GLY A 79 4.69 -23.19 6.25
CA GLY A 79 4.91 -22.01 7.07
C GLY A 79 4.52 -22.23 8.53
N TRP A 80 4.92 -21.33 9.41
CA TRP A 80 4.68 -21.51 10.85
C TRP A 80 3.19 -21.61 11.19
N ALA A 81 2.31 -20.98 10.42
CA ALA A 81 0.87 -21.07 10.61
C ALA A 81 0.38 -22.51 10.44
N THR A 82 0.87 -23.20 9.40
CA THR A 82 0.50 -24.61 9.12
C THR A 82 1.12 -25.60 10.11
N VAL A 83 2.35 -25.33 10.60
CA VAL A 83 3.09 -26.24 11.50
C VAL A 83 2.64 -26.11 12.95
N LEU A 84 2.33 -24.90 13.42
CA LEU A 84 2.00 -24.64 14.83
C LEU A 84 0.50 -24.70 15.12
N LEU A 85 -0.38 -24.42 14.15
CA LEU A 85 -1.82 -24.23 14.38
C LEU A 85 -2.74 -25.21 13.63
N ASN A 86 -2.18 -26.22 12.94
CA ASN A 86 -2.86 -27.21 12.09
C ASN A 86 -3.64 -26.60 10.89
N GLN A 87 -3.65 -27.34 9.77
CA GLN A 87 -4.24 -26.90 8.49
C GLN A 87 -5.75 -26.63 8.51
N GLU A 88 -6.49 -27.12 9.52
CA GLU A 88 -7.96 -27.06 9.52
C GLU A 88 -8.55 -25.75 10.08
N LYS A 89 -7.72 -24.82 10.60
CA LYS A 89 -8.21 -23.53 11.11
C LYS A 89 -7.82 -22.39 10.17
N GLU A 90 -8.81 -21.91 9.40
CA GLU A 90 -8.78 -20.71 8.56
C GLU A 90 -8.47 -19.39 9.33
N ASP A 91 -8.27 -19.42 10.65
CA ASP A 91 -8.28 -18.24 11.51
C ASP A 91 -6.94 -17.46 11.57
N VAL A 92 -5.85 -17.99 11.02
CA VAL A 92 -4.54 -17.32 11.09
C VAL A 92 -4.32 -16.47 9.84
N THR A 93 -4.70 -15.20 9.91
CA THR A 93 -4.52 -14.21 8.83
C THR A 93 -3.35 -13.26 9.10
N ASP A 94 -2.97 -12.45 8.11
CA ASP A 94 -1.99 -11.36 8.29
C ASP A 94 -2.45 -10.35 9.34
N GLY A 95 -3.77 -10.23 9.54
CA GLY A 95 -4.39 -9.43 10.60
C GLY A 95 -4.09 -9.97 12.00
N THR A 96 -4.07 -11.29 12.19
CA THR A 96 -3.74 -11.92 13.47
C THR A 96 -2.32 -11.57 13.91
N VAL A 97 -1.36 -11.59 12.98
CA VAL A 97 0.03 -11.19 13.24
C VAL A 97 0.12 -9.70 13.60
N ALA A 98 -0.61 -8.84 12.88
CA ALA A 98 -0.62 -7.41 13.13
C ALA A 98 -1.20 -7.07 14.52
N ILE A 99 -2.29 -7.73 14.93
CA ILE A 99 -2.89 -7.55 16.26
C ILE A 99 -1.94 -8.08 17.36
N PHE A 100 -1.28 -9.20 17.14
CA PHE A 100 -0.31 -9.73 18.09
C PHE A 100 0.87 -8.75 18.30
N MET A 101 1.43 -8.21 17.22
CA MET A 101 2.52 -7.24 17.30
C MET A 101 2.06 -5.90 17.90
N SER A 102 0.83 -5.46 17.63
CA SER A 102 0.28 -4.25 18.25
C SER A 102 0.11 -4.42 19.77
N LEU A 103 -0.33 -5.59 20.23
CA LEU A 103 -0.37 -5.92 21.67
C LEU A 103 1.03 -5.88 22.31
N LEU A 104 2.07 -6.36 21.62
CA LEU A 104 3.44 -6.28 22.13
C LEU A 104 3.90 -4.83 22.34
N PHE A 105 3.49 -3.88 21.50
CA PHE A 105 3.79 -2.46 21.71
C PHE A 105 3.17 -1.88 22.99
N PHE A 106 2.05 -2.43 23.47
CA PHE A 106 1.46 -2.04 24.76
C PHE A 106 2.11 -2.71 25.96
N ILE A 107 2.88 -3.80 25.76
CA ILE A 107 3.52 -4.56 26.84
C ILE A 107 4.98 -4.12 27.03
N ILE A 108 5.70 -3.84 25.95
CA ILE A 108 7.14 -3.55 26.00
C ILE A 108 7.37 -2.14 26.58
N PRO A 109 8.24 -1.99 27.60
CA PRO A 109 8.55 -0.69 28.18
C PRO A 109 9.39 0.18 27.23
N SER A 110 9.12 1.49 27.22
CA SER A 110 9.88 2.48 26.44
C SER A 110 11.29 2.74 26.97
N GLN A 111 11.55 2.43 28.23
CA GLN A 111 12.85 2.60 28.88
C GLN A 111 13.39 1.26 29.36
N ARG A 112 14.73 1.14 29.44
CA ARG A 112 15.36 -0.07 29.95
C ARG A 112 14.89 -0.34 31.38
N PRO A 113 14.36 -1.53 31.69
CA PRO A 113 13.97 -1.86 33.05
C PRO A 113 15.21 -1.77 33.95
N GLN A 114 15.10 -0.99 35.04
CA GLN A 114 16.16 -0.78 36.04
C GLN A 114 16.70 -2.09 36.65
N CYS A 115 16.01 -3.22 36.48
CA CYS A 115 16.43 -4.53 36.97
C CYS A 115 17.79 -5.02 36.43
N PHE A 116 18.20 -4.57 35.23
CA PHE A 116 19.51 -4.92 34.64
C PHE A 116 20.65 -3.94 34.99
N ARG A 117 20.36 -2.85 35.71
CA ARG A 117 21.38 -1.97 36.30
C ARG A 117 21.56 -2.45 37.73
N GLY A 118 22.74 -3.03 38.02
CA GLY A 118 23.08 -3.49 39.36
C GLY A 118 22.69 -2.47 40.43
N ARG A 119 22.08 -2.97 41.52
CA ARG A 119 21.71 -2.21 42.72
C ARG A 119 22.85 -1.29 43.17
N THR A 120 22.78 0.00 42.83
CA THR A 120 23.54 1.06 43.50
C THR A 120 22.78 2.39 43.37
N GLY A 121 22.19 2.85 44.50
CA GLY A 121 21.55 4.16 44.72
C GLY A 121 20.12 4.26 44.16
N ASP A 122 19.05 4.61 44.89
CA ASP A 122 18.89 5.32 46.17
C ASP A 122 17.74 4.73 46.99
N MET A 123 17.90 4.71 48.32
CA MET A 123 16.82 4.42 49.29
C MET A 123 16.01 5.68 49.60
N ASN A 124 15.33 6.25 48.60
CA ASN A 124 14.25 7.19 48.82
C ASN A 124 12.97 6.52 48.35
N GLY A 125 11.98 6.40 49.23
CA GLY A 125 10.72 5.65 49.06
C GLY A 125 9.77 6.20 47.99
N GLU A 126 10.28 6.50 46.81
CA GLU A 126 9.48 6.77 45.63
C GLU A 126 9.05 5.44 45.01
N SER A 127 7.73 5.28 44.86
CA SER A 127 7.12 4.12 44.20
C SER A 127 7.81 3.88 42.86
N LEU A 128 8.37 2.69 42.65
CA LEU A 128 8.94 2.21 41.39
C LEU A 128 7.89 2.36 40.29
N LYS A 129 7.89 3.51 39.62
CA LYS A 129 6.94 3.82 38.56
C LYS A 129 7.37 3.04 37.33
N ALA A 130 6.58 2.05 36.93
CA ALA A 130 6.84 1.30 35.71
C ALA A 130 7.00 2.28 34.53
N PRO A 131 8.05 2.15 33.72
CA PRO A 131 8.22 3.01 32.55
C PRO A 131 7.03 2.85 31.62
N PRO A 132 6.57 3.93 30.95
CA PRO A 132 5.43 3.85 30.05
C PRO A 132 5.73 2.87 28.92
N ALA A 133 4.70 2.19 28.41
CA ALA A 133 4.82 1.30 27.26
C ALA A 133 5.30 2.05 26.00
N LEU A 134 5.74 1.32 24.99
CA LEU A 134 6.12 1.91 23.70
C LEU A 134 4.95 2.64 23.03
N LEU A 135 3.72 2.17 23.22
CA LEU A 135 2.53 2.73 22.63
C LEU A 135 1.45 2.96 23.71
N ASN A 136 0.89 4.17 23.70
CA ASN A 136 -0.25 4.54 24.56
C ASN A 136 -1.54 4.56 23.74
N TRP A 137 -2.67 4.26 24.39
CA TRP A 137 -3.98 4.24 23.72
C TRP A 137 -4.36 5.61 23.14
N GLU A 138 -4.00 6.70 23.81
CA GLU A 138 -4.23 8.07 23.32
C GLU A 138 -3.58 8.28 21.95
N VAL A 139 -2.34 7.83 21.77
CA VAL A 139 -1.62 7.92 20.48
C VAL A 139 -2.33 7.09 19.41
N VAL A 140 -2.80 5.88 19.76
CA VAL A 140 -3.57 5.04 18.82
C VAL A 140 -4.86 5.72 18.42
N HIS A 141 -5.62 6.25 19.38
CA HIS A 141 -6.88 6.93 19.11
C HIS A 141 -6.70 8.13 18.18
N GLU A 142 -5.68 8.96 18.41
CA GLU A 142 -5.40 10.15 17.59
C GLU A 142 -4.81 9.84 16.21
N LYS A 143 -3.93 8.82 16.11
CA LYS A 143 -3.21 8.52 14.87
C LYS A 143 -3.92 7.49 13.98
N MET A 144 -4.82 6.69 14.52
CA MET A 144 -5.55 5.69 13.73
C MET A 144 -6.59 6.36 12.81
N PRO A 145 -6.57 6.08 11.50
CA PRO A 145 -7.54 6.63 10.57
C PRO A 145 -8.86 5.84 10.64
N TRP A 146 -9.65 6.05 11.69
CA TRP A 146 -10.95 5.37 11.91
C TRP A 146 -11.90 5.47 10.71
N ASN A 147 -11.85 6.60 10.01
CA ASN A 147 -12.63 6.83 8.79
C ASN A 147 -12.36 5.77 7.72
N ILE A 148 -11.11 5.32 7.57
CA ILE A 148 -10.74 4.29 6.59
C ILE A 148 -11.31 2.93 7.01
N LEU A 149 -11.27 2.61 8.30
CA LEU A 149 -11.83 1.37 8.83
C LEU A 149 -13.34 1.29 8.59
N LEU A 150 -14.07 2.37 8.93
CA LEU A 150 -15.50 2.47 8.68
C LEU A 150 -15.83 2.46 7.17
N LEU A 151 -15.02 3.12 6.35
CA LEU A 151 -15.19 3.13 4.90
C LEU A 151 -15.02 1.74 4.29
N LEU A 152 -13.98 0.99 4.70
CA LEU A 152 -13.74 -0.38 4.24
C LEU A 152 -14.91 -1.29 4.61
N GLY A 153 -15.36 -1.22 5.87
CA GLY A 153 -16.53 -1.96 6.35
C GLY A 153 -17.81 -1.59 5.57
N GLY A 154 -18.03 -0.31 5.30
CA GLY A 154 -19.12 0.18 4.47
C GLY A 154 -19.04 -0.32 3.02
N GLY A 155 -17.83 -0.42 2.44
CA GLY A 155 -17.61 -0.99 1.11
C GLY A 155 -17.98 -2.47 1.03
N PHE A 156 -17.61 -3.27 2.04
CA PHE A 156 -18.03 -4.67 2.11
C PHE A 156 -19.54 -4.82 2.35
N ALA A 157 -20.14 -3.97 3.17
CA ALA A 157 -21.58 -3.93 3.36
C ALA A 157 -22.32 -3.58 2.06
N LEU A 158 -21.82 -2.62 1.28
CA LEU A 158 -22.35 -2.25 -0.04
C LEU A 158 -22.20 -3.40 -1.03
N ALA A 159 -21.06 -4.10 -1.03
CA ALA A 159 -20.82 -5.29 -1.85
C ALA A 159 -21.90 -6.35 -1.61
N SER A 160 -22.07 -6.74 -0.34
CA SER A 160 -23.04 -7.75 0.09
C SER A 160 -24.49 -7.30 -0.15
N GLY A 161 -24.78 -6.01 0.06
CA GLY A 161 -26.08 -5.43 -0.26
C GLY A 161 -26.39 -5.43 -1.77
N SER A 162 -25.38 -5.21 -2.62
CA SER A 162 -25.53 -5.26 -4.08
C SER A 162 -25.78 -6.67 -4.59
N GLU A 163 -25.16 -7.67 -3.97
CA GLU A 163 -25.42 -9.09 -4.25
C GLU A 163 -26.83 -9.49 -3.79
N THR A 164 -27.18 -9.19 -2.55
CA THR A 164 -28.48 -9.56 -1.96
C THR A 164 -29.66 -8.87 -2.65
N SER A 165 -29.48 -7.62 -3.09
CA SER A 165 -30.52 -6.88 -3.83
C SER A 165 -30.70 -7.32 -5.28
N GLY A 166 -29.81 -8.17 -5.81
CA GLY A 166 -29.80 -8.56 -7.22
C GLY A 166 -29.27 -7.46 -8.16
N LEU A 167 -28.80 -6.32 -7.65
CA LEU A 167 -28.20 -5.26 -8.44
C LEU A 167 -26.96 -5.78 -9.19
N SER A 168 -26.15 -6.60 -8.53
CA SER A 168 -24.99 -7.26 -9.15
C SER A 168 -25.39 -8.07 -10.38
N LEU A 169 -26.49 -8.84 -10.29
CA LEU A 169 -27.00 -9.65 -11.40
C LEU A 169 -27.53 -8.78 -12.55
N TRP A 170 -28.33 -7.76 -12.23
CA TRP A 170 -28.86 -6.81 -13.21
C TRP A 170 -27.75 -6.05 -13.96
N LEU A 171 -26.72 -5.62 -13.24
CA LEU A 171 -25.55 -4.96 -13.82
C LEU A 171 -24.75 -5.95 -14.70
N GLY A 172 -24.59 -7.19 -14.24
CA GLY A 172 -23.95 -8.26 -15.01
C GLY A 172 -24.66 -8.54 -16.35
N GLN A 173 -25.99 -8.60 -16.34
CA GLN A 173 -26.81 -8.75 -17.55
C GLN A 173 -26.70 -7.54 -18.47
N SER A 174 -26.74 -6.33 -17.91
CA SER A 174 -26.57 -5.08 -18.68
C SER A 174 -25.19 -4.96 -19.33
N LEU A 175 -24.17 -5.59 -18.74
CA LEU A 175 -22.80 -5.64 -19.24
C LEU A 175 -22.51 -6.89 -20.07
N GLU A 176 -23.49 -7.76 -20.32
CA GLU A 176 -23.31 -8.94 -21.18
C GLU A 176 -22.74 -8.62 -22.58
N PRO A 177 -23.09 -7.48 -23.23
CA PRO A 177 -22.45 -7.08 -24.49
C PRO A 177 -20.93 -6.90 -24.39
N LEU A 178 -20.38 -6.62 -23.20
CA LEU A 178 -18.94 -6.52 -22.99
C LEU A 178 -18.24 -7.89 -23.09
N LYS A 179 -18.94 -9.03 -23.02
CA LYS A 179 -18.33 -10.35 -23.25
C LYS A 179 -17.70 -10.48 -24.64
N ASN A 180 -18.18 -9.70 -25.62
CA ASN A 180 -17.62 -9.66 -26.96
C ASN A 180 -16.36 -8.76 -27.07
N VAL A 181 -16.08 -7.96 -26.03
CA VAL A 181 -14.91 -7.09 -25.97
C VAL A 181 -13.73 -7.89 -25.40
N PRO A 182 -12.52 -7.79 -25.97
CA PRO A 182 -11.34 -8.45 -25.41
C PRO A 182 -11.12 -8.04 -23.95
N ASN A 183 -10.89 -9.01 -23.06
CA ASN A 183 -10.67 -8.78 -21.62
C ASN A 183 -9.60 -7.70 -21.36
N PHE A 184 -8.56 -7.65 -22.19
CA PHE A 184 -7.53 -6.61 -22.17
C PHE A 184 -8.11 -5.19 -22.27
N ALA A 185 -9.04 -4.96 -23.20
CA ALA A 185 -9.64 -3.65 -23.43
C ALA A 185 -10.55 -3.23 -22.27
N ILE A 186 -11.27 -4.19 -21.67
CA ILE A 186 -12.08 -3.97 -20.46
C ILE A 186 -11.17 -3.50 -19.32
N ALA A 187 -10.10 -4.25 -19.03
CA ALA A 187 -9.16 -3.90 -17.97
C ALA A 187 -8.50 -2.53 -18.22
N PHE A 188 -8.11 -2.23 -19.47
CA PHE A 188 -7.52 -0.95 -19.83
C PHE A 188 -8.47 0.24 -19.59
N LEU A 189 -9.74 0.12 -20.00
CA LEU A 189 -10.74 1.17 -19.80
C LEU A 189 -11.03 1.41 -18.31
N ILE A 190 -11.14 0.34 -17.52
CA ILE A 190 -11.33 0.44 -16.08
C ILE A 190 -10.13 1.11 -15.41
N CYS A 191 -8.91 0.73 -15.79
CA CYS A 191 -7.69 1.33 -15.26
C CYS A 191 -7.61 2.83 -15.58
N LEU A 192 -8.00 3.24 -16.79
CA LEU A 192 -8.07 4.65 -17.19
C LEU A 192 -9.11 5.43 -16.37
N LEU A 193 -10.29 4.83 -16.17
CA LEU A 193 -11.35 5.43 -15.35
C LEU A 193 -10.88 5.63 -13.91
N ILE A 194 -10.21 4.64 -13.33
CA ILE A 194 -9.75 4.72 -11.93
C ILE A 194 -8.58 5.68 -11.79
N ALA A 195 -7.61 5.66 -12.71
CA ALA A 195 -6.47 6.58 -12.70
C ALA A 195 -6.92 8.04 -12.86
N THR A 196 -8.01 8.31 -13.57
CA THR A 196 -8.56 9.67 -13.67
C THR A 196 -9.40 10.03 -12.45
N PHE A 197 -10.23 9.12 -11.95
CA PHE A 197 -11.08 9.36 -10.77
C PHE A 197 -10.27 9.57 -9.50
N THR A 198 -9.14 8.87 -9.35
CA THR A 198 -8.27 8.98 -8.16
C THR A 198 -7.52 10.30 -8.06
N GLU A 199 -7.50 11.13 -9.12
CA GLU A 199 -6.92 12.48 -9.04
C GLU A 199 -7.81 13.44 -8.24
N CYS A 200 -9.11 13.17 -8.22
CA CYS A 200 -10.11 14.00 -7.55
C CYS A 200 -10.55 13.45 -6.18
N SER A 201 -10.13 12.23 -5.84
CA SER A 201 -10.60 11.48 -4.67
C SER A 201 -9.43 10.80 -3.95
N SER A 202 -9.62 10.40 -2.70
CA SER A 202 -8.60 9.63 -1.97
C SER A 202 -8.40 8.26 -2.62
N ASN A 203 -7.15 7.83 -2.79
CA ASN A 203 -6.79 6.52 -3.35
C ASN A 203 -7.53 5.37 -2.64
N THR A 204 -7.59 5.42 -1.30
CA THR A 204 -8.28 4.42 -0.49
C THR A 204 -9.80 4.48 -0.69
N ALA A 205 -10.37 5.67 -0.81
CA ALA A 205 -11.81 5.82 -1.05
C ALA A 205 -12.22 5.31 -2.44
N THR A 206 -11.45 5.66 -3.47
CA THR A 206 -11.62 5.16 -4.84
C THR A 206 -11.57 3.63 -4.87
N THR A 207 -10.54 3.05 -4.25
CA THR A 207 -10.38 1.59 -4.18
C THR A 207 -11.57 0.93 -3.47
N THR A 208 -11.98 1.46 -2.32
CA THR A 208 -13.07 0.89 -1.51
C THR A 208 -14.42 0.93 -2.23
N LEU A 209 -14.66 1.96 -3.05
CA LEU A 209 -15.88 2.10 -3.83
C LEU A 209 -15.90 1.15 -5.04
N PHE A 210 -14.82 1.14 -5.82
CA PHE A 210 -14.82 0.43 -7.11
C PHE A 210 -14.54 -1.07 -7.00
N LEU A 211 -13.67 -1.52 -6.07
CA LEU A 211 -13.29 -2.94 -6.00
C LEU A 211 -14.47 -3.90 -5.81
N PRO A 212 -15.44 -3.64 -4.90
CA PRO A 212 -16.64 -4.46 -4.77
C PRO A 212 -17.43 -4.58 -6.08
N ILE A 213 -17.63 -3.46 -6.76
CA ILE A 213 -18.39 -3.37 -8.01
C ILE A 213 -17.67 -4.15 -9.12
N LEU A 214 -16.34 -3.99 -9.22
CA LEU A 214 -15.52 -4.71 -10.18
C LEU A 214 -15.48 -6.22 -9.91
N GLY A 215 -15.43 -6.63 -8.66
CA GLY A 215 -15.49 -8.04 -8.26
C GLY A 215 -16.82 -8.69 -8.66
N ALA A 216 -17.93 -8.04 -8.33
CA ALA A 216 -19.26 -8.50 -8.72
C ALA A 216 -19.43 -8.54 -10.25
N MET A 217 -18.97 -7.50 -10.96
CA MET A 217 -18.98 -7.45 -12.41
C MET A 217 -18.17 -8.61 -13.02
N ALA A 218 -16.95 -8.83 -12.53
CA ALA A 218 -16.07 -9.89 -13.02
C ALA A 218 -16.67 -11.28 -12.85
N GLY A 219 -17.28 -11.56 -11.69
CA GLY A 219 -18.01 -12.81 -11.44
C GLY A 219 -19.13 -13.05 -12.45
N ASN A 220 -19.92 -12.02 -12.77
CA ASN A 220 -21.05 -12.14 -13.70
C ASN A 220 -20.64 -12.33 -15.17
N ILE A 221 -19.56 -11.68 -15.62
CA ILE A 221 -19.07 -11.81 -17.00
C ILE A 221 -18.16 -13.03 -17.19
N GLY A 222 -17.91 -13.81 -16.13
CA GLY A 222 -17.01 -14.97 -16.17
C GLY A 222 -15.53 -14.60 -16.30
N LEU A 223 -15.15 -13.40 -15.87
CA LEU A 223 -13.77 -12.93 -15.87
C LEU A 223 -13.15 -13.16 -14.50
N HIS A 224 -11.90 -13.60 -14.45
CA HIS A 224 -11.18 -13.76 -13.19
C HIS A 224 -11.19 -12.41 -12.41
N PRO A 225 -11.74 -12.33 -11.18
CA PRO A 225 -11.87 -11.04 -10.47
C PRO A 225 -10.55 -10.30 -10.25
N LEU A 226 -9.48 -11.02 -9.91
CA LEU A 226 -8.12 -10.44 -9.82
C LEU A 226 -7.64 -9.78 -11.12
N TYR A 227 -8.13 -10.20 -12.30
CA TYR A 227 -7.74 -9.60 -13.57
C TYR A 227 -8.20 -8.15 -13.70
N VAL A 228 -9.26 -7.74 -13.01
CA VAL A 228 -9.71 -6.33 -12.96
C VAL A 228 -9.38 -5.66 -11.64
N MET A 229 -9.49 -6.35 -10.51
CA MET A 229 -9.29 -5.74 -9.18
C MET A 229 -7.82 -5.37 -8.91
N LEU A 230 -6.87 -6.24 -9.28
CA LEU A 230 -5.44 -6.01 -9.04
C LEU A 230 -4.91 -4.78 -9.81
N PRO A 231 -5.07 -4.67 -11.14
CA PRO A 231 -4.57 -3.50 -11.86
C PRO A 231 -5.32 -2.22 -11.46
N SER A 232 -6.62 -2.31 -11.16
CA SER A 232 -7.42 -1.19 -10.64
C SER A 232 -6.87 -0.63 -9.33
N THR A 233 -6.47 -1.49 -8.39
CA THR A 233 -5.89 -1.08 -7.10
C THR A 233 -4.55 -0.36 -7.30
N ILE A 234 -3.72 -0.84 -8.24
CA ILE A 234 -2.46 -0.17 -8.57
C ILE A 234 -2.73 1.17 -9.26
N CYS A 235 -3.69 1.23 -10.18
CA CYS A 235 -4.09 2.46 -10.87
C CYS A 235 -4.70 3.50 -9.93
N ALA A 236 -5.41 3.09 -8.88
CA ALA A 236 -5.88 4.00 -7.83
C ALA A 236 -4.71 4.66 -7.05
N SER A 237 -3.49 4.13 -7.17
CA SER A 237 -2.30 4.76 -6.59
C SER A 237 -1.55 5.67 -7.57
N LEU A 238 -1.97 5.73 -8.85
CA LEU A 238 -1.39 6.59 -9.88
C LEU A 238 -2.04 7.98 -9.86
N ALA A 239 -1.77 8.73 -8.79
CA ALA A 239 -2.28 10.08 -8.59
C ALA A 239 -1.14 11.10 -8.75
N PHE A 240 -0.87 11.52 -9.98
CA PHE A 240 0.28 12.36 -10.34
C PHE A 240 -0.09 13.75 -10.87
N MET A 241 -1.34 14.01 -11.23
CA MET A 241 -1.76 15.24 -11.92
C MET A 241 -2.03 16.40 -10.97
N LEU A 242 -2.72 16.14 -9.84
CA LEU A 242 -3.19 17.20 -8.95
C LEU A 242 -2.44 17.24 -7.60
N PRO A 243 -2.14 18.44 -7.06
CA PRO A 243 -1.50 18.58 -5.74
C PRO A 243 -2.37 18.03 -4.59
N VAL A 244 -3.69 18.15 -4.72
CA VAL A 244 -4.67 17.71 -3.71
C VAL A 244 -4.80 16.19 -3.66
N ALA A 245 -4.42 15.48 -4.73
CA ALA A 245 -4.69 14.05 -4.84
C ALA A 245 -3.97 13.22 -3.76
N THR A 246 -2.73 13.60 -3.39
CA THR A 246 -1.97 12.90 -2.34
C THR A 246 -1.12 13.85 -1.49
N PRO A 247 -0.87 13.54 -0.19
CA PRO A 247 -0.02 14.37 0.67
C PRO A 247 1.40 14.61 0.12
N PRO A 248 2.11 13.63 -0.48
CA PRO A 248 3.42 13.88 -1.08
C PRO A 248 3.39 14.93 -2.20
N ASN A 249 2.34 14.91 -3.04
CA ASN A 249 2.13 15.89 -4.09
C ASN A 249 1.94 17.30 -3.51
N ALA A 250 1.14 17.42 -2.45
CA ALA A 250 0.89 18.69 -1.76
C ALA A 250 2.18 19.26 -1.13
N ILE A 251 3.03 18.40 -0.53
CA ILE A 251 4.32 18.80 0.04
C ILE A 251 5.26 19.29 -1.07
N ALA A 252 5.42 18.54 -2.16
CA ALA A 252 6.27 18.97 -3.27
C ALA A 252 5.80 20.29 -3.90
N PHE A 253 4.48 20.47 -4.00
CA PHE A 253 3.87 21.70 -4.53
C PHE A 253 4.11 22.92 -3.63
N SER A 254 4.00 22.76 -2.30
CA SER A 254 4.17 23.87 -1.35
C SER A 254 5.61 24.38 -1.25
N TYR A 255 6.60 23.49 -1.40
CA TYR A 255 8.02 23.85 -1.37
C TYR A 255 8.60 24.24 -2.74
N GLY A 256 8.04 23.73 -3.83
CA GLY A 256 8.65 23.80 -5.15
C GLY A 256 8.32 25.02 -6.01
N ASN A 257 7.50 25.97 -5.54
CA ASN A 257 6.94 27.07 -6.37
C ASN A 257 6.39 26.58 -7.72
N LEU A 258 5.78 25.40 -7.73
CA LEU A 258 5.25 24.75 -8.94
C LEU A 258 3.90 25.35 -9.32
N LYS A 259 3.61 25.47 -10.62
CA LYS A 259 2.26 25.78 -11.09
C LYS A 259 1.46 24.49 -11.26
N VAL A 260 0.15 24.54 -10.99
CA VAL A 260 -0.75 23.38 -11.14
C VAL A 260 -0.67 22.80 -12.56
N ILE A 261 -0.54 23.66 -13.58
CA ILE A 261 -0.45 23.25 -14.99
C ILE A 261 0.83 22.44 -15.26
N ASP A 262 1.95 22.78 -14.63
CA ASP A 262 3.22 22.08 -14.84
C ASP A 262 3.13 20.66 -14.27
N MET A 263 2.51 20.53 -13.09
CA MET A 263 2.24 19.24 -12.45
C MET A 263 1.22 18.41 -13.24
N ALA A 264 0.13 19.02 -13.70
CA ALA A 264 -0.91 18.32 -14.45
C ALA A 264 -0.40 17.76 -15.80
N LYS A 265 0.41 18.53 -16.53
CA LYS A 265 1.02 18.07 -17.81
C LYS A 265 1.99 16.91 -17.58
N ALA A 266 2.85 17.03 -16.57
CA ALA A 266 3.78 15.98 -16.18
C ALA A 266 3.06 14.70 -15.77
N GLY A 267 2.07 14.85 -14.88
CA GLY A 267 1.28 13.78 -14.30
C GLY A 267 0.40 13.07 -15.33
N PHE A 268 -0.19 13.78 -16.28
CA PHE A 268 -1.06 13.16 -17.29
C PHE A 268 -0.32 12.10 -18.11
N VAL A 269 0.90 12.42 -18.55
CA VAL A 269 1.73 11.47 -19.30
C VAL A 269 2.20 10.33 -18.40
N LEU A 270 2.56 10.60 -17.15
CA LEU A 270 2.91 9.56 -16.18
C LEU A 270 1.75 8.62 -15.87
N ASN A 271 0.52 9.11 -15.76
CA ASN A 271 -0.68 8.29 -15.57
C ASN A 271 -0.89 7.37 -16.77
N LEU A 272 -0.78 7.90 -17.99
CA LEU A 272 -0.92 7.11 -19.21
C LEU A 272 0.16 6.02 -19.31
N LEU A 273 1.43 6.39 -19.08
CA LEU A 273 2.55 5.45 -19.06
C LEU A 273 2.41 4.42 -17.94
N GLY A 274 1.91 4.83 -16.78
CA GLY A 274 1.64 3.97 -15.63
C GLY A 274 0.56 2.94 -15.94
N VAL A 275 -0.57 3.36 -16.50
CA VAL A 275 -1.65 2.46 -16.95
C VAL A 275 -1.13 1.47 -17.99
N LEU A 276 -0.36 1.93 -18.98
CA LEU A 276 0.25 1.04 -19.98
C LEU A 276 1.22 0.03 -19.35
N CYS A 277 2.03 0.46 -18.38
CA CYS A 277 2.96 -0.40 -17.65
C CYS A 277 2.22 -1.46 -16.82
N VAL A 278 1.16 -1.07 -16.11
CA VAL A 278 0.29 -1.99 -15.36
C VAL A 278 -0.39 -2.99 -16.30
N GLN A 279 -0.85 -2.54 -17.46
CA GLN A 279 -1.49 -3.40 -18.43
C GLN A 279 -0.50 -4.42 -19.04
N LEU A 280 0.71 -3.98 -19.37
CA LEU A 280 1.77 -4.87 -19.85
C LEU A 280 2.16 -5.88 -18.77
N ALA A 281 2.31 -5.43 -17.52
CA ALA A 281 2.59 -6.26 -16.37
C ALA A 281 1.56 -7.37 -16.17
N LEU A 282 0.28 -7.00 -16.20
CA LEU A 282 -0.83 -7.92 -16.04
C LEU A 282 -0.82 -9.03 -17.10
N ASN A 283 -0.67 -8.64 -18.37
CA ASN A 283 -0.76 -9.55 -19.52
C ASN A 283 0.49 -10.39 -19.76
N THR A 284 1.60 -10.08 -19.10
CA THR A 284 2.86 -10.84 -19.22
C THR A 284 3.09 -11.72 -18.00
N TRP A 285 3.57 -11.14 -16.91
CA TRP A 285 3.90 -11.88 -15.68
C TRP A 285 2.69 -12.06 -14.76
N GLY A 286 1.70 -11.16 -14.78
CA GLY A 286 0.48 -11.31 -14.00
C GLY A 286 -0.29 -12.59 -14.35
N VAL A 287 -0.45 -12.88 -15.64
CA VAL A 287 -1.06 -14.14 -16.12
C VAL A 287 -0.28 -15.36 -15.65
N ALA A 288 1.06 -15.31 -15.68
CA ALA A 288 1.90 -16.44 -15.28
C ALA A 288 1.88 -16.69 -13.76
N MET A 289 1.83 -15.62 -12.95
CA MET A 289 1.84 -15.71 -11.49
C MET A 289 0.47 -16.11 -10.91
N PHE A 290 -0.61 -15.56 -11.46
CA PHE A 290 -1.95 -15.69 -10.87
C PHE A 290 -2.91 -16.55 -11.70
N GLN A 291 -2.42 -17.21 -12.77
CA GLN A 291 -3.23 -18.06 -13.66
C GLN A 291 -4.52 -17.39 -14.16
N LEU A 292 -4.45 -16.08 -14.46
CA LEU A 292 -5.61 -15.21 -14.71
C LEU A 292 -6.46 -15.56 -15.94
N LYS A 293 -6.07 -16.59 -16.70
CA LYS A 293 -6.82 -17.09 -17.87
C LYS A 293 -7.94 -18.04 -17.49
N GLU A 294 -7.84 -18.69 -16.33
CA GLU A 294 -8.87 -19.62 -15.84
C GLU A 294 -9.75 -18.92 -14.82
N PHE A 295 -11.05 -19.25 -14.82
CA PHE A 295 -11.95 -18.71 -13.82
C PHE A 295 -11.77 -19.50 -12.51
N PRO A 296 -11.45 -18.84 -11.39
CA PRO A 296 -11.05 -19.55 -10.19
C PRO A 296 -12.26 -20.19 -9.49
N THR A 297 -12.03 -21.35 -8.88
CA THR A 297 -13.08 -22.13 -8.19
C THR A 297 -13.72 -21.38 -7.02
N TRP A 298 -12.95 -20.56 -6.30
CA TRP A 298 -13.46 -19.73 -5.19
C TRP A 298 -14.38 -18.59 -5.63
N ALA A 299 -14.29 -18.14 -6.89
CA ALA A 299 -15.17 -17.10 -7.43
C ALA A 299 -16.42 -17.70 -8.09
N ASN A 300 -16.49 -19.03 -8.17
CA ASN A 300 -17.62 -19.72 -8.79
C ASN A 300 -18.76 -19.84 -7.78
N LEU A 301 -19.67 -18.85 -7.83
CA LEU A 301 -20.90 -18.76 -7.04
C LEU A 301 -21.82 -20.00 -7.16
N THR A 302 -21.58 -20.87 -8.15
CA THR A 302 -22.29 -22.14 -8.31
C THR A 302 -21.86 -23.23 -7.30
N THR A 303 -20.71 -23.06 -6.63
CA THR A 303 -20.11 -24.07 -5.73
C THR A 303 -20.32 -23.79 -4.25
N THR A 304 -20.75 -22.58 -3.87
CA THR A 304 -21.04 -22.21 -2.47
C THR A 304 -22.53 -22.39 -2.17
N LYS A 305 -22.97 -23.65 -2.17
CA LYS A 305 -24.16 -24.11 -1.45
C LYS A 305 -23.88 -25.47 -0.82
N PRO A 306 -23.72 -25.54 0.51
CA PRO A 306 -24.50 -26.45 1.33
C PRO A 306 -25.89 -25.88 1.62
#